data_AF-A0A945CQQ1-F1
#
_entry.id   AF-A0A945CQQ1-F1
#
_cell.length_a   1.000
_cell.length_b   1.000
_cell.length_c   1.000
_cell.angle_alpha   90.00
_cell.angle_beta   90.00
_cell.angle_gamma   90.00
#
_symmetry.space_group_name_H-M   'P 1'
#
loop_
_entity.id
_entity.type
_entity.pdbx_description
1 polymer ?
#
loop_
_entity_poly.entity_id
_entity_poly.type
_entity_poly.pdbx_seq_one_letter_code
_entity_poly.pdbx_strand_id
1 'polypeptide(L)'
;MLIALGGLFFISFFLCPADAQIVDIVPKFNDESRLVVLPVFFVPQDTDFTQEELRDAGELLRSHIGIAQAHYRTLLETDTFAAADKTDNEYRAQNANAYYAEIDPSEETDSAHRILKELFAWNSDDRVNSHFIYLTIYVRPSKNYEKGMELFGSGRPFNGVPNSGGGYVEMEYSSLTADHPYPFQSTLVHELGHAFGLAHVDCHGYDMDSNDSIMSYDLSHHSNGLEQSANPGSFAPEDYFTLSLNKRAFPDFEFADESHNPTAKPLDDVQKCFINPFSTFVGEFAHISGTGRVKEWRLGRRPGLSVAPRFLWECLNSPSLSWFPSPATSIRT
;
A
#
# COMPACT_ATOMS: atom_id res chain seq x y z
N MET A 1 45.45 3.65 -51.54
CA MET A 1 44.23 2.83 -51.49
C MET A 1 44.09 2.36 -50.05
N LEU A 2 43.27 3.06 -49.25
CA LEU A 2 43.04 2.78 -47.83
C LEU A 2 42.15 1.54 -47.69
N ILE A 3 42.56 0.59 -46.86
CA ILE A 3 41.73 -0.54 -46.44
C ILE A 3 41.08 -0.15 -45.11
N ALA A 4 39.76 0.04 -45.14
CA ALA A 4 38.95 0.34 -43.96
C ALA A 4 38.66 -0.96 -43.18
N LEU A 5 39.00 -0.95 -41.88
CA LEU A 5 38.58 -1.94 -40.89
C LEU A 5 37.10 -1.71 -40.56
N GLY A 6 36.22 -2.53 -41.14
CA GLY A 6 34.80 -2.59 -40.76
C GLY A 6 34.61 -3.45 -39.52
N GLY A 7 34.52 -2.82 -38.35
CA GLY A 7 34.08 -3.48 -37.12
C GLY A 7 32.59 -3.83 -37.22
N LEU A 8 32.27 -5.13 -37.09
CA LEU A 8 30.91 -5.59 -36.86
C LEU A 8 30.46 -5.13 -35.47
N PHE A 9 29.60 -4.12 -35.41
CA PHE A 9 28.76 -3.87 -34.25
C PHE A 9 27.70 -4.98 -34.17
N PHE A 10 27.91 -5.96 -33.31
CA PHE A 10 26.82 -6.80 -32.83
C PHE A 10 25.96 -5.97 -31.89
N ILE A 11 24.91 -5.33 -32.42
CA ILE A 11 23.81 -4.85 -31.60
C ILE A 11 23.05 -6.11 -31.16
N SER A 12 23.37 -6.60 -29.96
CA SER A 12 22.53 -7.59 -29.30
C SER A 12 21.23 -6.92 -28.90
N PHE A 13 20.19 -7.06 -29.73
CA PHE A 13 18.82 -6.87 -29.28
C PHE A 13 18.51 -8.02 -28.32
N PHE A 14 18.77 -7.82 -27.03
CA PHE A 14 18.10 -8.62 -26.01
C PHE A 14 16.65 -8.13 -25.95
N LEU A 15 15.81 -8.78 -26.74
CA LEU A 15 14.36 -8.75 -26.55
C LEU A 15 14.10 -9.16 -25.09
N CYS A 16 13.36 -8.31 -24.37
CA CYS A 16 12.65 -8.76 -23.19
C CYS A 16 11.84 -9.99 -23.63
N PRO A 17 11.87 -11.15 -22.93
CA PRO A 17 10.85 -12.15 -23.19
C PRO A 17 9.51 -11.44 -22.96
N ALA A 18 8.65 -11.43 -23.96
CA ALA A 18 7.29 -10.90 -23.86
C ALA A 18 6.40 -11.71 -22.89
N ASP A 19 7.02 -12.59 -22.09
CA ASP A 19 6.42 -13.65 -21.28
C ASP A 19 6.95 -13.63 -19.83
N ALA A 20 7.38 -12.48 -19.29
CA ALA A 20 7.49 -12.39 -17.83
C ALA A 20 6.06 -12.55 -17.27
N GLN A 21 5.75 -13.71 -16.70
CA GLN A 21 4.44 -13.95 -16.13
C GLN A 21 4.27 -13.05 -14.91
N ILE A 22 3.05 -12.60 -14.61
CA ILE A 22 2.77 -11.68 -13.49
C ILE A 22 3.35 -12.22 -12.16
N VAL A 23 3.37 -13.54 -11.99
CA VAL A 23 3.93 -14.26 -10.85
C VAL A 23 5.45 -14.03 -10.68
N ASP A 24 6.16 -13.72 -11.76
CA ASP A 24 7.61 -13.43 -11.74
C ASP A 24 7.93 -11.99 -11.28
N ILE A 25 6.93 -11.09 -11.27
CA ILE A 25 7.09 -9.68 -10.87
C ILE A 25 6.89 -9.51 -9.36
N VAL A 26 6.18 -10.43 -8.72
CA VAL A 26 5.91 -10.38 -7.28
C VAL A 26 7.15 -10.82 -6.51
N PRO A 27 7.68 -9.98 -5.61
CA PRO A 27 8.73 -10.37 -4.67
C PRO A 27 8.46 -11.69 -3.95
N LYS A 28 9.49 -12.55 -3.91
CA LYS A 28 9.55 -13.69 -3.00
C LYS A 28 10.46 -13.31 -1.83
N PHE A 29 9.89 -13.25 -0.63
CA PHE A 29 10.65 -13.00 0.60
C PHE A 29 11.04 -14.33 1.23
N ASN A 30 12.21 -14.38 1.86
CA ASN A 30 12.61 -15.54 2.66
C ASN A 30 11.79 -15.68 3.94
N ASP A 31 11.20 -14.57 4.40
CA ASP A 31 10.27 -14.51 5.51
C ASP A 31 8.85 -14.29 4.98
N GLU A 32 8.11 -15.40 4.89
CA GLU A 32 6.71 -15.43 4.46
C GLU A 32 5.74 -15.29 5.64
N SER A 33 6.20 -14.76 6.78
CA SER A 33 5.32 -14.47 7.89
C SER A 33 4.17 -13.57 7.47
N ARG A 34 3.00 -13.92 8.00
CA ARG A 34 1.75 -13.26 7.70
C ARG A 34 1.77 -11.82 8.20
N LEU A 35 1.36 -10.89 7.35
CA LEU A 35 1.11 -9.50 7.72
C LEU A 35 -0.02 -9.42 8.74
N VAL A 36 0.16 -8.55 9.72
CA VAL A 36 -0.83 -8.26 10.75
C VAL A 36 -1.24 -6.80 10.64
N VAL A 37 -2.55 -6.56 10.53
CA VAL A 37 -3.09 -5.21 10.68
C VAL A 37 -2.87 -4.78 12.14
N LEU A 38 -2.01 -3.78 12.34
CA LEU A 38 -1.63 -3.23 13.62
C LEU A 38 -2.34 -1.88 13.82
N PRO A 39 -3.37 -1.81 14.67
CA PRO A 39 -4.07 -0.56 14.95
C PRO A 39 -3.22 0.33 15.84
N VAL A 40 -3.09 1.60 15.47
CA VAL A 40 -2.33 2.61 16.21
C VAL A 40 -3.11 3.92 16.27
N PHE A 41 -3.42 4.40 17.46
CA PHE A 41 -3.88 5.76 17.68
C PHE A 41 -2.67 6.70 17.67
N PHE A 42 -2.55 7.48 16.61
CA PHE A 42 -1.50 8.47 16.44
C PHE A 42 -1.96 9.80 17.03
N VAL A 43 -1.31 10.23 18.11
CA VAL A 43 -1.69 11.40 18.90
C VAL A 43 -0.62 12.47 18.76
N PRO A 44 -0.84 13.54 17.98
CA PRO A 44 0.09 14.66 17.87
C PRO A 44 0.37 15.31 19.23
N GLN A 45 1.55 15.94 19.36
CA GLN A 45 2.05 16.50 20.63
C GLN A 45 1.07 17.49 21.29
N ASP A 46 0.34 18.26 20.49
CA ASP A 46 -0.61 19.29 20.91
C ASP A 46 -2.05 18.78 21.01
N THR A 47 -2.24 17.46 21.05
CA THR A 47 -3.56 16.82 21.14
C THR A 47 -3.75 16.14 22.48
N ASP A 48 -4.80 16.56 23.19
CA ASP A 48 -5.28 15.87 24.38
C ASP A 48 -6.02 14.60 23.96
N PHE A 49 -5.60 13.47 24.53
CA PHE A 49 -6.25 12.17 24.36
C PHE A 49 -6.07 11.37 25.64
N THR A 50 -7.17 11.10 26.34
CA THR A 50 -7.15 10.44 27.63
C THR A 50 -7.05 8.92 27.47
N GLN A 51 -6.61 8.23 28.53
CA GLN A 51 -6.56 6.76 28.52
C GLN A 51 -7.95 6.12 28.50
N GLU A 52 -8.98 6.83 28.96
CA GLU A 52 -10.37 6.39 28.86
C GLU A 52 -10.86 6.44 27.41
N GLU A 53 -10.63 7.56 26.71
CA GLU A 53 -10.95 7.69 25.29
C GLU A 53 -10.19 6.67 24.43
N LEU A 54 -8.89 6.46 24.70
CA LEU A 54 -8.08 5.45 24.01
C LEU A 54 -8.67 4.05 24.16
N ARG A 55 -9.06 3.66 25.37
CA ARG A 55 -9.63 2.33 25.64
C ARG A 55 -10.96 2.15 24.92
N ASP A 56 -11.87 3.10 25.07
CA ASP A 56 -13.23 3.01 24.51
C ASP A 56 -13.17 3.02 22.97
N ALA A 57 -12.31 3.86 22.38
CA ALA A 57 -12.06 3.86 20.94
C ALA A 57 -11.37 2.59 20.46
N GLY A 58 -10.44 2.02 21.24
CA GLY A 58 -9.80 0.75 20.93
C GLY A 58 -10.79 -0.42 20.89
N GLU A 59 -11.80 -0.44 21.76
CA GLU A 59 -12.88 -1.43 21.75
C GLU A 59 -13.80 -1.26 20.52
N LEU A 60 -14.13 -0.01 20.18
CA LEU A 60 -14.91 0.29 18.98
C LEU A 60 -14.16 -0.12 17.70
N LEU A 61 -12.89 0.23 17.60
CA LEU A 61 -12.03 -0.13 16.48
C LEU A 61 -11.89 -1.65 16.33
N ARG A 62 -11.77 -2.39 17.44
CA ARG A 62 -11.79 -3.87 17.42
C ARG A 62 -13.05 -4.40 16.76
N SER A 63 -14.20 -3.81 17.06
CA SER A 63 -15.49 -4.23 16.49
C SER A 63 -15.54 -3.99 14.99
N HIS A 64 -15.08 -2.82 14.53
CA HIS A 64 -14.97 -2.49 13.11
C HIS A 64 -14.01 -3.43 12.35
N ILE A 65 -12.84 -3.71 12.91
CA ILE A 65 -11.88 -4.67 12.35
C ILE A 65 -12.52 -6.05 12.22
N GLY A 66 -13.25 -6.52 13.25
CA GLY A 66 -13.95 -7.80 13.20
C GLY A 66 -14.99 -7.87 12.09
N ILE A 67 -15.74 -6.79 11.85
CA ILE A 67 -16.71 -6.69 10.75
C ILE A 67 -15.99 -6.72 9.40
N ALA A 68 -14.89 -5.96 9.26
CA ALA A 68 -14.10 -5.96 8.02
C ALA A 68 -13.48 -7.34 7.74
N GLN A 69 -12.93 -8.01 8.75
CA GLN A 69 -12.43 -9.39 8.62
C GLN A 69 -13.52 -10.36 8.18
N ALA A 70 -14.73 -10.25 8.74
CA ALA A 70 -15.86 -11.09 8.35
C ALA A 70 -16.32 -10.83 6.91
N HIS A 71 -16.29 -9.57 6.47
CA HIS A 71 -16.62 -9.19 5.10
C HIS A 71 -15.58 -9.77 4.10
N TYR A 72 -14.28 -9.54 4.34
CA TYR A 72 -13.21 -10.14 3.53
C TYR A 72 -13.29 -11.67 3.52
N ARG A 73 -13.59 -12.29 4.67
CA ARG A 73 -13.80 -13.75 4.77
C ARG A 73 -14.94 -14.25 3.90
N THR A 74 -16.02 -13.47 3.80
CA THR A 74 -17.18 -13.80 2.97
C THR A 74 -16.83 -13.72 1.50
N LEU A 75 -16.06 -12.72 1.08
CA LEU A 75 -15.67 -12.54 -0.32
C LEU A 75 -14.59 -13.53 -0.77
N LEU A 76 -13.57 -13.79 0.06
CA LEU A 76 -12.45 -14.65 -0.29
C LEU A 76 -12.72 -16.13 -0.01
N GLU A 77 -13.69 -16.45 0.86
CA GLU A 77 -14.11 -17.77 1.34
C GLU A 77 -13.03 -18.55 2.12
N THR A 78 -11.82 -18.67 1.57
CA THR A 78 -10.71 -19.45 2.12
C THR A 78 -9.84 -18.66 3.09
N ASP A 79 -9.81 -17.33 2.99
CA ASP A 79 -8.96 -16.49 3.83
C ASP A 79 -9.59 -15.16 4.27
N THR A 80 -8.92 -14.42 5.15
CA THR A 80 -9.16 -13.02 5.52
C THR A 80 -7.82 -12.42 5.97
N PHE A 81 -7.74 -11.15 6.33
CA PHE A 81 -6.49 -10.61 6.86
C PHE A 81 -6.31 -10.95 8.35
N ALA A 82 -5.06 -11.01 8.83
CA ALA A 82 -4.78 -11.10 10.27
C ALA A 82 -4.76 -9.70 10.90
N ALA A 83 -5.16 -9.60 12.17
CA ALA A 83 -5.16 -8.36 12.93
C ALA A 83 -4.59 -8.61 14.34
N ALA A 84 -3.96 -7.58 14.91
CA ALA A 84 -3.42 -7.66 16.26
C ALA A 84 -4.56 -7.69 17.30
N ASP A 85 -4.43 -8.52 18.34
CA ASP A 85 -5.41 -8.60 19.44
C ASP A 85 -5.55 -7.27 20.21
N LYS A 86 -4.42 -6.57 20.33
CA LYS A 86 -4.34 -5.27 20.98
C LYS A 86 -4.66 -4.16 19.98
N THR A 87 -5.73 -3.42 20.24
CA THR A 87 -6.29 -2.40 19.36
C THR A 87 -6.16 -0.98 19.91
N ASP A 88 -5.66 -0.82 21.13
CA ASP A 88 -5.47 0.42 21.87
C ASP A 88 -3.98 0.83 21.91
N ASN A 89 -3.20 0.54 20.87
CA ASN A 89 -1.82 1.00 20.81
C ASN A 89 -1.80 2.51 20.60
N GLU A 90 -1.17 3.23 21.53
CA GLU A 90 -0.99 4.67 21.45
C GLU A 90 0.44 5.00 21.03
N TYR A 91 0.57 5.86 20.01
CA TYR A 91 1.81 6.55 19.71
C TYR A 91 1.62 8.06 19.93
N ARG A 92 2.36 8.61 20.90
CA ARG A 92 2.39 10.05 21.16
C ARG A 92 3.51 10.69 20.35
N ALA A 93 3.13 11.46 19.35
CA ALA A 93 4.03 12.06 18.40
C ALA A 93 4.87 13.17 19.02
N GLN A 94 6.06 13.37 18.46
CA GLN A 94 6.96 14.43 18.93
C GLN A 94 6.58 15.81 18.38
N ASN A 95 5.83 15.84 17.28
CA ASN A 95 5.45 17.05 16.59
C ASN A 95 3.96 17.38 16.79
N ALA A 96 3.63 18.66 16.70
CA ALA A 96 2.26 19.15 16.72
C ALA A 96 1.54 18.91 15.38
N ASN A 97 0.21 19.01 15.37
CA ASN A 97 -0.63 18.85 14.17
C ASN A 97 -0.13 19.63 12.94
N ALA A 98 0.38 20.85 13.15
CA ALA A 98 0.86 21.71 12.07
C ALA A 98 1.99 21.08 11.23
N TYR A 99 2.82 20.21 11.82
CA TYR A 99 3.91 19.53 11.13
C TYR A 99 3.41 18.45 10.15
N TYR A 100 2.32 17.76 10.50
CA TYR A 100 1.70 16.74 9.64
C TYR A 100 0.75 17.36 8.61
N ALA A 101 0.26 18.57 8.87
CA ALA A 101 -0.56 19.37 7.95
C ALA A 101 0.23 20.00 6.81
N GLU A 102 1.54 20.14 6.99
CA GLU A 102 2.40 20.86 6.05
C GLU A 102 2.56 20.06 4.75
N ILE A 103 2.00 20.59 3.68
CA ILE A 103 2.25 20.10 2.32
C ILE A 103 3.41 20.94 1.78
N ASP A 104 4.63 20.40 1.81
CA ASP A 104 5.73 20.97 1.04
C ASP A 104 5.64 20.43 -0.40
N PRO A 105 5.24 21.24 -1.40
CA PRO A 105 5.14 20.78 -2.78
C PRO A 105 6.49 20.43 -3.42
N SER A 106 7.61 20.77 -2.77
CA SER A 106 8.96 20.36 -3.18
C SER A 106 9.38 19.02 -2.58
N GLU A 107 8.71 18.55 -1.53
CA GLU A 107 8.90 17.23 -0.95
C GLU A 107 7.82 16.27 -1.50
N GLU A 108 8.21 15.08 -1.94
CA GLU A 108 7.26 14.01 -2.28
C GLU A 108 6.71 13.34 -1.01
N THR A 109 6.33 14.14 -0.02
CA THR A 109 5.91 13.68 1.31
C THR A 109 4.60 14.33 1.72
N ASP A 110 3.61 13.50 2.00
CA ASP A 110 2.34 13.86 2.64
C ASP A 110 2.39 13.51 4.15
N SER A 111 1.27 13.72 4.86
CA SER A 111 1.11 13.33 6.27
C SER A 111 1.52 11.88 6.53
N ALA A 112 1.05 10.96 5.66
CA ALA A 112 1.31 9.54 5.74
C ALA A 112 2.82 9.21 5.73
N HIS A 113 3.62 9.91 4.92
CA HIS A 113 5.08 9.72 4.91
C HIS A 113 5.72 10.08 6.26
N ARG A 114 5.30 11.19 6.86
CA ARG A 114 5.84 11.68 8.13
C ARG A 114 5.43 10.77 9.28
N ILE A 115 4.17 10.37 9.32
CA ILE A 115 3.62 9.44 10.32
C ILE A 115 4.29 8.07 10.21
N LEU A 116 4.34 7.48 9.02
CA LEU A 116 4.92 6.15 8.83
C LEU A 116 6.39 6.10 9.24
N LYS A 117 7.15 7.16 8.96
CA LYS A 117 8.56 7.26 9.39
C LYS A 117 8.70 7.23 10.91
N GLU A 118 7.83 7.90 11.63
CA GLU A 118 7.80 7.86 13.09
C GLU A 118 7.39 6.47 13.62
N LEU A 119 6.38 5.84 13.00
CA LEU A 119 5.92 4.50 13.37
C LEU A 119 6.99 3.41 13.13
N PHE A 120 7.74 3.51 12.03
CA PHE A 120 8.89 2.65 11.77
C PHE A 120 9.96 2.81 12.84
N ALA A 121 10.32 4.06 13.20
CA ALA A 121 11.28 4.29 14.27
C ALA A 121 10.78 3.75 15.62
N TRP A 122 9.49 3.92 15.91
CA TRP A 122 8.86 3.44 17.14
C TRP A 122 8.89 1.92 17.27
N ASN A 123 8.61 1.19 16.19
CA ASN A 123 8.59 -0.29 16.20
C ASN A 123 9.93 -0.94 15.82
N SER A 124 10.98 -0.16 15.58
CA SER A 124 12.24 -0.67 15.00
C SER A 124 11.99 -1.46 13.71
N ASP A 125 11.11 -0.92 12.88
CA ASP A 125 10.56 -1.55 11.68
C ASP A 125 11.05 -0.84 10.41
N ASP A 126 10.84 -1.46 9.24
CA ASP A 126 11.21 -0.89 7.96
C ASP A 126 10.29 -1.36 6.81
N ARG A 127 10.30 -0.61 5.70
CA ARG A 127 9.41 -0.87 4.56
C ARG A 127 9.58 -2.24 3.90
N VAL A 128 10.68 -2.95 4.12
CA VAL A 128 11.05 -4.19 3.43
C VAL A 128 10.69 -5.41 4.28
N ASN A 129 11.05 -5.38 5.56
CA ASN A 129 10.91 -6.50 6.49
C ASN A 129 9.66 -6.42 7.36
N SER A 130 8.91 -5.32 7.30
CA SER A 130 7.73 -5.14 8.14
C SER A 130 6.75 -6.30 8.05
N HIS A 131 6.25 -6.68 9.21
CA HIS A 131 5.16 -7.63 9.39
C HIS A 131 3.81 -6.94 9.57
N PHE A 132 3.77 -5.61 9.38
CA PHE A 132 2.61 -4.82 9.74
C PHE A 132 1.96 -4.16 8.54
N ILE A 133 0.63 -4.10 8.63
CA ILE A 133 -0.14 -3.05 7.99
C ILE A 133 -0.52 -2.07 9.10
N TYR A 134 0.05 -0.88 9.11
CA TYR A 134 -0.28 0.13 10.12
C TYR A 134 -1.66 0.70 9.83
N LEU A 135 -2.65 0.33 10.64
CA LEU A 135 -3.96 0.97 10.65
C LEU A 135 -3.92 2.15 11.62
N THR A 136 -3.62 3.32 11.08
CA THR A 136 -3.39 4.53 11.85
C THR A 136 -4.67 5.32 11.99
N ILE A 137 -5.12 5.49 13.24
CA ILE A 137 -6.22 6.39 13.59
C ILE A 137 -5.60 7.71 14.06
N TYR A 138 -5.68 8.73 13.20
CA TYR A 138 -5.16 10.06 13.49
C TYR A 138 -6.11 10.79 14.45
N VAL A 139 -5.61 11.14 15.63
CA VAL A 139 -6.38 11.83 16.67
C VAL A 139 -6.14 13.33 16.56
N ARG A 140 -7.20 14.11 16.36
CA ARG A 140 -7.13 15.58 16.28
C ARG A 140 -7.83 16.26 17.45
N PRO A 141 -7.40 17.48 17.82
CA PRO A 141 -8.11 18.29 18.79
C PRO A 141 -9.53 18.60 18.28
N SER A 142 -10.53 18.37 19.13
CA SER A 142 -11.96 18.58 18.81
C SER A 142 -12.33 20.00 18.33
N LYS A 143 -11.45 20.98 18.54
CA LYS A 143 -11.63 22.39 18.14
C LYS A 143 -10.96 22.78 16.81
N ASN A 144 -10.18 21.88 16.21
CA ASN A 144 -9.35 22.14 15.03
C ASN A 144 -9.82 21.40 13.76
N TYR A 145 -11.10 21.05 13.65
CA TYR A 145 -11.71 20.71 12.34
C TYR A 145 -11.80 21.95 11.40
N GLU A 146 -10.97 22.97 11.63
CA GLU A 146 -10.92 24.19 10.84
C GLU A 146 -10.46 23.87 9.40
N LYS A 147 -11.06 24.60 8.45
CA LYS A 147 -10.80 24.49 7.00
C LYS A 147 -9.29 24.40 6.70
N GLY A 148 -8.87 23.30 6.08
CA GLY A 148 -7.52 23.17 5.51
C GLY A 148 -6.89 21.79 5.66
N MET A 149 -7.33 20.98 6.63
CA MET A 149 -7.01 19.54 6.72
C MET A 149 -8.32 18.73 6.77
N GLU A 150 -8.81 18.32 5.61
CA GLU A 150 -9.72 17.17 5.54
C GLU A 150 -8.82 15.96 5.30
N LEU A 151 -8.50 15.16 6.34
CA LEU A 151 -7.91 13.84 6.07
C LEU A 151 -9.07 12.94 5.67
N PHE A 152 -9.03 12.51 4.42
CA PHE A 152 -9.85 11.40 3.95
C PHE A 152 -9.18 10.08 4.36
N GLY A 153 -9.92 8.97 4.29
CA GLY A 153 -9.29 7.66 4.32
C GLY A 153 -8.18 7.60 3.27
N SER A 154 -7.04 7.01 3.62
CA SER A 154 -6.00 6.68 2.65
C SER A 154 -5.30 5.39 3.01
N GLY A 155 -5.15 4.50 2.04
CA GLY A 155 -4.37 3.28 2.14
C GLY A 155 -3.37 3.17 1.00
N ARG A 156 -2.26 2.47 1.24
CA ARG A 156 -1.34 1.99 0.18
C ARG A 156 -0.33 0.98 0.72
N PRO A 157 0.21 0.09 -0.13
CA PRO A 157 1.34 -0.75 0.24
C PRO A 157 2.63 0.09 0.37
N PHE A 158 3.61 -0.39 1.13
CA PHE A 158 4.86 0.36 1.27
C PHE A 158 5.63 0.45 -0.05
N ASN A 159 5.77 -0.65 -0.78
CA ASN A 159 6.61 -0.73 -1.99
C ASN A 159 5.81 -0.84 -3.29
N GLY A 160 4.49 -0.60 -3.23
CA GLY A 160 3.62 -0.52 -4.40
C GLY A 160 3.11 -1.87 -4.90
N VAL A 161 4.01 -2.83 -5.13
CA VAL A 161 3.64 -4.16 -5.63
C VAL A 161 2.99 -4.97 -4.50
N PRO A 162 1.97 -5.80 -4.79
CA PRO A 162 1.49 -6.79 -3.82
C PRO A 162 2.64 -7.64 -3.26
N ASN A 163 2.47 -8.13 -2.03
CA ASN A 163 3.47 -8.96 -1.34
C ASN A 163 4.81 -8.27 -1.02
N SER A 164 4.98 -6.97 -1.31
CA SER A 164 6.26 -6.28 -1.21
C SER A 164 6.38 -5.45 0.08
N GLY A 165 6.65 -6.11 1.20
CA GLY A 165 6.69 -5.47 2.53
C GLY A 165 5.31 -5.46 3.20
N GLY A 166 4.98 -4.37 3.88
CA GLY A 166 3.70 -4.15 4.57
C GLY A 166 2.83 -3.08 3.91
N GLY A 167 1.96 -2.46 4.68
CA GLY A 167 1.03 -1.44 4.21
C GLY A 167 0.72 -0.36 5.25
N TYR A 168 0.07 0.70 4.79
CA TYR A 168 -0.36 1.81 5.63
C TYR A 168 -1.81 2.12 5.33
N VAL A 169 -2.58 2.40 6.37
CA VAL A 169 -3.92 2.97 6.34
C VAL A 169 -3.94 4.17 7.30
N GLU A 170 -4.52 5.28 6.87
CA GLU A 170 -4.78 6.47 7.68
C GLU A 170 -6.28 6.76 7.68
N MET A 171 -6.84 6.89 8.88
CA MET A 171 -8.24 7.23 9.10
C MET A 171 -8.39 8.22 10.24
N GLU A 172 -9.49 8.96 10.24
CA GLU A 172 -9.78 9.98 11.25
C GLU A 172 -10.45 9.40 12.49
N TYR A 173 -10.00 9.83 13.66
CA TYR A 173 -10.64 9.49 14.94
C TYR A 173 -12.13 9.91 15.00
N SER A 174 -12.49 11.03 14.37
CA SER A 174 -13.89 11.46 14.30
C SER A 174 -14.75 10.59 13.40
N SER A 175 -14.15 9.96 12.38
CA SER A 175 -14.87 9.00 11.57
C SER A 175 -15.17 7.76 12.41
N LEU A 176 -14.17 7.24 13.12
CA LEU A 176 -14.35 6.09 14.02
C LEU A 176 -15.48 6.30 15.04
N THR A 177 -15.55 7.49 15.64
CA THR A 177 -16.47 7.76 16.76
C THR A 177 -17.83 8.31 16.34
N ALA A 178 -17.94 8.89 15.14
CA ALA A 178 -19.12 9.65 14.72
C ALA A 178 -19.46 9.56 13.22
N ASP A 179 -18.79 8.70 12.45
CA ASP A 179 -18.92 8.59 10.99
C ASP A 179 -18.77 9.95 10.25
N HIS A 180 -17.91 10.82 10.79
CA HIS A 180 -17.65 12.13 10.21
C HIS A 180 -16.14 12.34 9.97
N PRO A 181 -15.70 12.71 8.75
CA PRO A 181 -16.54 13.18 7.63
C PRO A 181 -17.09 12.07 6.71
N TYR A 182 -16.79 10.81 7.00
CA TYR A 182 -17.20 9.64 6.20
C TYR A 182 -17.56 8.44 7.11
N PRO A 183 -18.37 7.49 6.60
CA PRO A 183 -18.74 6.28 7.33
C PRO A 183 -17.52 5.36 7.53
N PHE A 184 -17.13 5.15 8.79
CA PHE A 184 -15.86 4.52 9.12
C PHE A 184 -15.75 3.09 8.61
N GLN A 185 -16.79 2.27 8.79
CA GLN A 185 -16.69 0.83 8.50
C GLN A 185 -16.47 0.55 7.01
N SER A 186 -17.24 1.17 6.12
CA SER A 186 -17.10 1.01 4.67
C SER A 186 -15.78 1.59 4.16
N THR A 187 -15.36 2.74 4.69
CA THR A 187 -14.06 3.32 4.35
C THR A 187 -12.90 2.44 4.85
N LEU A 188 -12.99 1.85 6.05
CA LEU A 188 -11.98 0.90 6.56
C LEU A 188 -11.78 -0.28 5.61
N VAL A 189 -12.87 -0.86 5.11
CA VAL A 189 -12.84 -1.96 4.14
C VAL A 189 -12.12 -1.52 2.86
N HIS A 190 -12.46 -0.34 2.33
CA HIS A 190 -11.85 0.23 1.13
C HIS A 190 -10.34 0.50 1.30
N GLU A 191 -9.93 1.18 2.37
CA GLU A 191 -8.52 1.55 2.59
C GLU A 191 -7.64 0.35 2.92
N LEU A 192 -8.18 -0.67 3.60
CA LEU A 192 -7.49 -1.94 3.75
C LEU A 192 -7.25 -2.58 2.38
N GLY A 193 -8.22 -2.52 1.46
CA GLY A 193 -8.06 -2.94 0.07
C GLY A 193 -6.84 -2.28 -0.58
N HIS A 194 -6.73 -0.96 -0.46
CA HIS A 194 -5.54 -0.25 -0.92
C HIS A 194 -4.26 -0.72 -0.24
N ALA A 195 -4.23 -0.89 1.08
CA ALA A 195 -3.05 -1.39 1.80
C ALA A 195 -2.65 -2.81 1.39
N PHE A 196 -3.60 -3.63 0.94
CA PHE A 196 -3.35 -4.96 0.37
C PHE A 196 -2.89 -4.92 -1.10
N GLY A 197 -2.98 -3.76 -1.76
CA GLY A 197 -2.49 -3.53 -3.12
C GLY A 197 -3.57 -3.26 -4.16
N LEU A 198 -4.85 -3.18 -3.78
CA LEU A 198 -5.95 -2.93 -4.71
C LEU A 198 -5.98 -1.48 -5.19
N ALA A 199 -6.22 -1.28 -6.48
CA ALA A 199 -6.42 0.04 -7.06
C ALA A 199 -7.90 0.40 -7.10
N HIS A 200 -8.21 1.68 -7.36
CA HIS A 200 -9.56 2.05 -7.76
C HIS A 200 -9.96 1.41 -9.07
N VAL A 201 -11.25 1.10 -9.19
CA VAL A 201 -11.81 0.34 -10.32
C VAL A 201 -11.73 1.07 -11.67
N ASP A 202 -11.61 2.40 -11.66
CA ASP A 202 -11.47 3.23 -12.86
C ASP A 202 -10.15 2.96 -13.59
N CYS A 203 -9.10 2.56 -12.87
CA CYS A 203 -7.85 2.10 -13.48
C CYS A 203 -8.05 0.88 -14.40
N HIS A 204 -9.03 0.04 -14.07
CA HIS A 204 -9.41 -1.15 -14.83
C HIS A 204 -10.53 -0.88 -15.86
N GLY A 205 -10.94 0.39 -16.00
CA GLY A 205 -11.94 0.86 -16.94
C GLY A 205 -13.40 0.70 -16.48
N TYR A 206 -13.63 0.42 -15.20
CA TYR A 206 -14.99 0.41 -14.63
C TYR A 206 -15.43 1.82 -14.23
N ASP A 207 -16.73 1.98 -13.99
CA ASP A 207 -17.29 3.22 -13.47
C ASP A 207 -17.05 3.35 -11.96
N MET A 208 -16.52 4.49 -11.53
CA MET A 208 -16.14 4.68 -10.13
C MET A 208 -17.34 4.83 -9.19
N ASP A 209 -18.49 5.29 -9.69
CA ASP A 209 -19.62 5.68 -8.84
C ASP A 209 -20.69 4.58 -8.70
N SER A 210 -20.60 3.52 -9.51
CA SER A 210 -21.65 2.48 -9.61
C SER A 210 -21.15 1.04 -9.76
N ASN A 211 -19.83 0.81 -9.74
CA ASN A 211 -19.31 -0.55 -9.73
C ASN A 211 -19.44 -1.17 -8.33
N ASP A 212 -19.82 -2.45 -8.29
CA ASP A 212 -20.06 -3.17 -7.04
C ASP A 212 -18.79 -3.48 -6.24
N SER A 213 -17.59 -3.31 -6.82
CA SER A 213 -16.34 -3.53 -6.08
C SER A 213 -16.23 -2.60 -4.88
N ILE A 214 -15.71 -3.11 -3.75
CA ILE A 214 -15.36 -2.28 -2.59
C ILE A 214 -14.38 -1.15 -2.92
N MET A 215 -13.68 -1.24 -4.06
CA MET A 215 -12.73 -0.23 -4.54
C MET A 215 -13.38 0.85 -5.40
N SER A 216 -14.71 0.91 -5.46
CA SER A 216 -15.49 2.00 -6.05
C SER A 216 -15.91 3.01 -4.96
N TYR A 217 -16.51 4.13 -5.38
CA TYR A 217 -17.18 5.12 -4.54
C TYR A 217 -18.71 4.97 -4.56
N ASP A 218 -19.20 3.77 -4.88
CA ASP A 218 -20.64 3.51 -4.85
C ASP A 218 -21.18 3.75 -3.43
N LEU A 219 -22.05 4.75 -3.31
CA LEU A 219 -22.64 5.18 -2.04
C LEU A 219 -23.54 4.11 -1.43
N SER A 220 -23.95 3.09 -2.19
CA SER A 220 -24.70 1.93 -1.66
C SER A 220 -23.86 1.07 -0.71
N HIS A 221 -22.53 1.19 -0.76
CA HIS A 221 -21.59 0.56 0.16
C HIS A 221 -21.54 1.23 1.53
N HIS A 222 -22.11 2.43 1.68
CA HIS A 222 -21.96 3.23 2.90
C HIS A 222 -22.63 2.57 4.11
N SER A 223 -21.79 2.23 5.08
CA SER A 223 -22.16 1.74 6.40
C SER A 223 -22.72 2.84 7.31
N ASN A 224 -23.29 2.45 8.45
CA ASN A 224 -23.72 3.34 9.54
C ASN A 224 -23.26 2.76 10.88
N GLY A 225 -22.16 3.30 11.42
CA GLY A 225 -21.45 2.78 12.57
C GLY A 225 -21.04 1.33 12.34
N LEU A 226 -21.47 0.43 13.24
CA LEU A 226 -21.20 -1.01 13.14
C LEU A 226 -22.19 -1.75 12.23
N GLU A 227 -23.18 -1.07 11.66
CA GLU A 227 -24.14 -1.68 10.73
C GLU A 227 -23.58 -1.60 9.30
N GLN A 228 -23.37 -2.77 8.68
CA GLN A 228 -23.04 -2.85 7.25
C GLN A 228 -24.22 -2.38 6.40
N SER A 229 -23.93 -1.83 5.22
CA SER A 229 -24.96 -1.51 4.25
C SER A 229 -25.64 -2.79 3.73
N ALA A 230 -26.79 -2.64 3.10
CA ALA A 230 -27.48 -3.76 2.44
C ALA A 230 -26.67 -4.31 1.25
N ASN A 231 -25.80 -3.48 0.66
CA ASN A 231 -24.85 -3.87 -0.36
C ASN A 231 -23.44 -3.44 0.08
N PRO A 232 -22.69 -4.24 0.85
CA PRO A 232 -21.37 -3.83 1.36
C PRO A 232 -20.27 -3.84 0.29
N GLY A 233 -20.61 -4.16 -0.96
CA GLY A 233 -19.68 -4.31 -2.08
C GLY A 233 -19.11 -5.73 -2.19
N SER A 234 -18.45 -5.99 -3.32
CA SER A 234 -17.78 -7.24 -3.67
C SER A 234 -16.34 -6.99 -4.14
N PHE A 235 -15.69 -8.00 -4.72
CA PHE A 235 -14.45 -7.81 -5.48
C PHE A 235 -14.72 -7.94 -6.98
N ALA A 236 -14.05 -7.11 -7.78
CA ALA A 236 -13.92 -7.33 -9.22
C ALA A 236 -12.90 -8.45 -9.51
N PRO A 237 -12.89 -9.03 -10.72
CA PRO A 237 -11.89 -10.05 -11.09
C PRO A 237 -10.44 -9.62 -10.86
N GLU A 238 -10.12 -8.36 -11.16
CA GLU A 238 -8.79 -7.77 -10.94
C GLU A 238 -8.44 -7.65 -9.46
N ASP A 239 -9.43 -7.40 -8.60
CA ASP A 239 -9.22 -7.32 -7.15
C ASP A 239 -8.86 -8.69 -6.61
N TYR A 240 -9.66 -9.72 -6.93
CA TYR A 240 -9.35 -11.11 -6.56
C TYR A 240 -7.97 -11.53 -7.05
N PHE A 241 -7.64 -11.23 -8.31
CA PHE A 241 -6.34 -11.59 -8.86
C PHE A 241 -5.22 -10.88 -8.09
N THR A 242 -5.34 -9.58 -7.83
CA THR A 242 -4.33 -8.81 -7.09
C THR A 242 -4.16 -9.30 -5.65
N LEU A 243 -5.24 -9.61 -4.94
CA LEU A 243 -5.17 -10.16 -3.56
C LEU A 243 -4.49 -11.52 -3.53
N SER A 244 -4.68 -12.36 -4.55
CA SER A 244 -4.01 -13.66 -4.68
C SER A 244 -2.48 -13.55 -4.78
N LEU A 245 -1.97 -12.40 -5.25
CA LEU A 245 -0.55 -12.13 -5.32
C LEU A 245 0.04 -11.77 -3.94
N ASN A 246 -0.78 -11.28 -3.00
CA ASN A 246 -0.34 -10.85 -1.67
C ASN A 246 -0.36 -11.99 -0.64
N LYS A 247 0.54 -12.97 -0.82
CA LYS A 247 0.63 -14.16 0.03
C LYS A 247 1.00 -13.89 1.48
N ARG A 248 1.64 -12.75 1.78
CA ARG A 248 1.85 -12.35 3.18
C ARG A 248 0.55 -11.90 3.85
N ALA A 249 -0.41 -11.30 3.14
CA ALA A 249 -1.70 -10.92 3.72
C ALA A 249 -2.71 -12.09 3.71
N PHE A 250 -2.78 -12.82 2.59
CA PHE A 250 -3.74 -13.89 2.33
C PHE A 250 -3.04 -15.18 1.88
N PRO A 251 -2.30 -15.86 2.76
CA PRO A 251 -1.53 -17.06 2.41
C PRO A 251 -2.40 -18.21 1.91
N ASP A 252 -3.67 -18.29 2.35
CA ASP A 252 -4.56 -19.41 2.04
C ASP A 252 -5.55 -19.08 0.90
N PHE A 253 -5.43 -17.89 0.29
CA PHE A 253 -6.27 -17.48 -0.83
C PHE A 253 -5.60 -17.76 -2.17
N GLU A 254 -6.29 -18.50 -3.02
CA GLU A 254 -5.90 -18.79 -4.39
C GLU A 254 -6.93 -18.25 -5.37
N PHE A 255 -6.44 -17.68 -6.47
CA PHE A 255 -7.33 -17.22 -7.53
C PHE A 255 -7.89 -18.40 -8.33
N ALA A 256 -9.22 -18.48 -8.43
CA ALA A 256 -9.92 -19.48 -9.22
C ALA A 256 -10.68 -18.78 -10.37
N ASP A 257 -10.25 -19.01 -11.61
CA ASP A 257 -10.82 -18.36 -12.80
C ASP A 257 -12.34 -18.53 -12.90
N GLU A 258 -12.85 -19.74 -12.66
CA GLU A 258 -14.27 -20.05 -12.83
C GLU A 258 -15.19 -19.27 -11.88
N SER A 259 -14.76 -19.02 -10.63
CA SER A 259 -15.55 -18.32 -9.63
C SER A 259 -15.26 -16.82 -9.59
N HIS A 260 -14.01 -16.41 -9.74
CA HIS A 260 -13.58 -15.02 -9.57
C HIS A 260 -13.54 -14.23 -10.88
N ASN A 261 -13.51 -14.89 -12.04
CA ASN A 261 -13.52 -14.26 -13.36
C ASN A 261 -14.46 -15.00 -14.34
N PRO A 262 -15.75 -15.12 -14.04
CA PRO A 262 -16.69 -15.95 -14.81
C PRO A 262 -16.89 -15.47 -16.25
N THR A 263 -16.54 -14.21 -16.55
CA THR A 263 -16.60 -13.64 -17.91
C THR A 263 -15.29 -13.78 -18.69
N ALA A 264 -14.27 -14.41 -18.10
CA ALA A 264 -12.94 -14.60 -18.66
C ALA A 264 -12.32 -13.29 -19.18
N LYS A 265 -12.43 -12.21 -18.40
CA LYS A 265 -11.77 -10.94 -18.70
C LYS A 265 -10.25 -11.13 -18.70
N PRO A 266 -9.49 -10.60 -19.68
CA PRO A 266 -8.04 -10.61 -19.64
C PRO A 266 -7.49 -9.87 -18.42
N LEU A 267 -6.51 -10.46 -17.73
CA LEU A 267 -5.87 -9.92 -16.52
C LEU A 267 -4.37 -9.61 -16.71
N ASP A 268 -3.89 -9.64 -17.96
CA ASP A 268 -2.49 -9.46 -18.35
C ASP A 268 -1.92 -8.07 -18.01
N ASP A 269 -2.80 -7.10 -17.79
CA ASP A 269 -2.44 -5.69 -17.58
C ASP A 269 -2.68 -5.18 -16.15
N VAL A 270 -3.10 -6.03 -15.20
CA VAL A 270 -3.43 -5.63 -13.82
C VAL A 270 -2.27 -4.88 -13.15
N GLN A 271 -1.03 -5.28 -13.45
CA GLN A 271 0.20 -4.64 -12.96
C GLN A 271 0.32 -3.14 -13.29
N LYS A 272 -0.35 -2.64 -14.33
CA LYS A 272 -0.37 -1.21 -14.67
C LYS A 272 -1.10 -0.37 -13.63
N CYS A 273 -1.93 -1.01 -12.81
CA CYS A 273 -2.74 -0.38 -11.77
C CYS A 273 -2.15 -0.54 -10.36
N PHE A 274 -1.01 -1.23 -10.19
CA PHE A 274 -0.38 -1.31 -8.87
C PHE A 274 -0.13 0.09 -8.30
N ILE A 275 -0.55 0.28 -7.05
CA ILE A 275 -0.46 1.57 -6.36
C ILE A 275 1.01 1.97 -6.24
N ASN A 276 1.27 3.27 -6.28
CA ASN A 276 2.62 3.79 -6.12
C ASN A 276 3.16 3.54 -4.71
N PRO A 277 4.47 3.25 -4.56
CA PRO A 277 5.10 3.10 -3.27
C PRO A 277 5.16 4.43 -2.50
N PHE A 278 5.44 4.36 -1.20
CA PHE A 278 5.99 5.52 -0.48
C PHE A 278 7.35 5.91 -1.06
N SER A 279 7.70 7.20 -1.01
CA SER A 279 9.01 7.70 -1.48
C SER A 279 10.16 7.19 -0.61
N THR A 280 11.41 7.47 -0.99
CA THR A 280 12.60 7.10 -0.19
C THR A 280 12.67 7.81 1.16
N PHE A 281 11.80 8.79 1.41
CA PHE A 281 11.72 9.49 2.68
C PHE A 281 11.50 8.58 3.89
N VAL A 282 10.72 7.50 3.72
CA VAL A 282 10.41 6.50 4.75
C VAL A 282 11.44 5.36 4.80
N GLY A 283 12.42 5.37 3.92
CA GLY A 283 13.46 4.35 3.80
C GLY A 283 13.80 4.02 2.35
N GLU A 284 15.05 3.64 2.11
CA GLU A 284 15.54 3.23 0.79
C GLU A 284 14.82 1.96 0.30
N PHE A 285 14.59 1.88 -1.01
CA PHE A 285 14.09 0.65 -1.62
C PHE A 285 15.18 -0.43 -1.53
N ALA A 286 14.87 -1.57 -0.91
CA ALA A 286 15.74 -2.72 -1.03
C ALA A 286 15.70 -3.27 -2.46
N HIS A 287 16.84 -3.79 -2.90
CA HIS A 287 16.89 -4.60 -4.11
C HIS A 287 16.24 -5.96 -3.82
N ILE A 288 14.96 -6.12 -4.16
CA ILE A 288 14.27 -7.40 -3.99
C ILE A 288 14.66 -8.34 -5.15
N SER A 289 15.33 -9.45 -4.83
CA SER A 289 15.71 -10.48 -5.81
C SER A 289 14.51 -10.98 -6.61
N GLY A 290 14.65 -11.04 -7.94
CA GLY A 290 13.57 -11.43 -8.86
C GLY A 290 12.75 -10.25 -9.41
N THR A 291 12.80 -9.09 -8.75
CA THR A 291 12.15 -7.88 -9.27
C THR A 291 13.14 -6.93 -9.94
N GLY A 292 12.68 -6.20 -10.95
CA GLY A 292 13.44 -5.10 -11.56
C GLY A 292 13.77 -3.98 -10.57
N ARG A 293 14.70 -3.09 -10.92
CA ARG A 293 14.91 -1.88 -10.11
C ARG A 293 13.72 -0.94 -10.32
N VAL A 294 13.10 -0.48 -9.22
CA VAL A 294 12.17 0.66 -9.27
C VAL A 294 13.00 1.90 -9.61
N LYS A 295 12.86 2.42 -10.83
CA LYS A 295 13.37 3.75 -11.19
C LYS A 295 12.21 4.73 -11.21
N GLU A 296 12.32 5.75 -10.36
CA GLU A 296 11.45 6.92 -10.34
C GLU A 296 11.54 7.65 -11.70
N TRP A 297 10.40 7.83 -12.38
CA TRP A 297 10.33 8.75 -13.51
C TRP A 297 9.89 10.14 -13.04
N ARG A 298 10.75 11.13 -13.26
CA ARG A 298 10.43 12.54 -13.10
C ARG A 298 9.73 13.06 -14.35
N LEU A 299 8.39 13.13 -14.33
CA LEU A 299 7.63 13.93 -15.30
C LEU A 299 6.68 14.87 -14.57
N GLY A 300 6.68 16.15 -14.97
CA GLY A 300 6.02 17.25 -14.27
C GLY A 300 4.50 17.08 -14.10
N ARG A 301 4.02 17.44 -12.89
CA ARG A 301 2.61 17.38 -12.47
C ARG A 301 1.73 18.39 -13.23
N ARG A 302 0.49 18.00 -13.55
CA ARG A 302 -0.62 18.95 -13.78
C ARG A 302 -1.38 19.13 -12.45
N PRO A 303 -1.77 20.34 -12.05
CA PRO A 303 -2.48 20.56 -10.80
C PRO A 303 -3.95 20.12 -10.94
N GLY A 304 -4.48 19.44 -9.92
CA GLY A 304 -5.93 19.21 -9.74
C GLY A 304 -6.44 17.77 -9.92
N LEU A 305 -5.57 16.79 -10.11
CA LEU A 305 -5.90 15.36 -10.08
C LEU A 305 -4.80 14.66 -9.27
N SER A 306 -5.17 13.73 -8.39
CA SER A 306 -4.20 12.83 -7.74
C SER A 306 -3.59 11.91 -8.81
N VAL A 307 -2.58 12.42 -9.52
CA VAL A 307 -1.79 11.64 -10.46
C VAL A 307 -0.34 11.75 -9.99
N ALA A 308 0.04 10.79 -9.15
CA ALA A 308 1.43 10.58 -8.78
C ALA A 308 2.26 10.13 -10.00
N PRO A 309 3.59 10.37 -10.01
CA PRO A 309 4.48 9.99 -11.11
C PRO A 309 4.35 8.51 -11.48
N ARG A 310 4.46 8.20 -12.77
CA ARG A 310 4.39 6.82 -13.29
C ARG A 310 5.74 6.13 -13.09
N PHE A 311 5.78 4.96 -12.46
CA PHE A 311 7.01 4.15 -12.38
C PHE A 311 7.04 3.12 -13.52
N LEU A 312 8.21 2.89 -14.11
CA LEU A 312 8.44 1.78 -15.04
C LEU A 312 9.29 0.74 -14.31
N TRP A 313 8.77 -0.48 -14.18
CA TRP A 313 9.54 -1.62 -13.73
C TRP A 313 10.48 -2.05 -14.86
N GLU A 314 11.79 -1.81 -14.70
CA GLU A 314 12.81 -2.34 -15.62
C GLU A 314 13.32 -3.68 -15.07
N CYS A 315 12.84 -4.80 -15.63
CA CYS A 315 13.42 -6.13 -15.38
C CYS A 315 14.89 -6.14 -15.80
N LEU A 316 15.81 -6.25 -14.84
CA LEU A 316 17.24 -6.32 -15.13
C LEU A 316 17.66 -7.78 -15.27
N ASN A 317 17.76 -8.25 -16.51
CA ASN A 317 18.51 -9.46 -16.82
C ASN A 317 20.01 -9.16 -16.84
N SER A 318 20.73 -9.51 -15.77
CA SER A 318 22.16 -9.81 -15.88
C SER A 318 22.65 -10.73 -14.75
N PRO A 319 23.08 -11.95 -15.08
CA PRO A 319 23.94 -12.73 -14.20
C PRO A 319 25.40 -12.36 -14.51
N SER A 320 26.05 -11.59 -13.63
CA SER A 320 27.51 -11.70 -13.38
C SER A 320 27.99 -10.66 -12.36
N LEU A 321 27.93 -11.00 -11.07
CA LEU A 321 29.01 -10.59 -10.17
C LEU A 321 30.08 -11.69 -10.27
N SER A 322 31.14 -11.43 -11.04
CA SER A 322 32.36 -12.22 -10.90
C SER A 322 33.00 -11.86 -9.55
N TRP A 323 33.20 -12.89 -8.74
CA TRP A 323 33.84 -12.84 -7.42
C TRP A 323 35.33 -13.13 -7.59
N PHE A 324 36.22 -12.28 -7.05
CA PHE A 324 37.50 -12.56 -6.36
C PHE A 324 38.49 -11.34 -6.39
N PRO A 325 39.47 -11.28 -5.46
CA PRO A 325 39.82 -10.05 -4.72
C PRO A 325 41.13 -9.40 -5.20
N SER A 326 41.44 -8.22 -4.65
CA SER A 326 42.72 -7.52 -4.81
C SER A 326 43.95 -8.39 -4.47
N PRO A 327 45.14 -7.98 -4.93
CA PRO A 327 45.99 -7.31 -3.94
C PRO A 327 46.68 -6.04 -4.46
N ALA A 328 46.86 -5.12 -3.52
CA ALA A 328 47.84 -4.05 -3.61
C ALA A 328 49.26 -4.65 -3.61
N THR A 329 50.11 -4.17 -4.51
CA THR A 329 51.57 -4.25 -4.37
C THR A 329 52.17 -2.87 -4.53
N SER A 330 52.74 -2.37 -3.43
CA SER A 330 53.77 -1.34 -3.40
C SER A 330 55.13 -2.00 -3.56
N ILE A 331 56.02 -1.46 -4.40
CA ILE A 331 57.39 -1.01 -4.06
C ILE A 331 58.16 -0.65 -5.35
N ARG A 332 58.74 0.57 -5.32
CA ARG A 332 59.94 1.15 -5.95
C ARG A 332 60.70 0.40 -7.06
N THR A 333 61.06 1.16 -8.09
CA THR A 333 62.43 1.70 -8.27
C THR A 333 62.35 3.13 -8.77
#